data_AF-A0AAE9ZEE8-F1
#
_entry.id   AF-A0AAE9ZEE8-F1
#
_cell.length_a   1.000
_cell.length_b   1.000
_cell.length_c   1.000
_cell.angle_alpha   90.00
_cell.angle_beta   90.00
_cell.angle_gamma   90.00
#
_symmetry.space_group_name_H-M   'P 1'
#
loop_
_entity.id
_entity.type
_entity.pdbx_description
1 polymer ?
#
loop_
_entity_poly.entity_id
_entity_poly.type
_entity_poly.pdbx_seq_one_letter_code
_entity_poly.pdbx_strand_id
1 'polypeptide(L)' 'MLLWLAFNADENGYYERTISDLARELKIQRRCVQRSLDQLLYYKEVKYNQHRSNRSGRLLRRFEILLRPEAVAKAA' A
#
# COMPACT_ATOMS: atom_id res chain seq x y z
N MET A 1 4.51 2.20 -9.24
CA MET A 1 3.99 1.92 -7.88
C MET A 1 4.20 0.46 -7.51
N LEU A 2 3.64 -0.50 -8.26
CA LEU A 2 3.76 -1.94 -7.96
C LEU A 2 5.22 -2.40 -7.77
N LEU A 3 6.10 -2.06 -8.73
CA LEU A 3 7.53 -2.38 -8.66
C LEU A 3 8.19 -1.88 -7.36
N TRP A 4 7.87 -0.65 -6.97
CA TRP A 4 8.43 -0.04 -5.76
C TRP A 4 7.93 -0.75 -4.50
N LEU A 5 6.64 -1.09 -4.44
CA LEU A 5 6.06 -1.86 -3.35
C LEU A 5 6.70 -3.26 -3.26
N ALA A 6 6.87 -3.94 -4.40
CA ALA A 6 7.48 -5.27 -4.46
C ALA A 6 8.93 -5.27 -3.94
N PHE A 7 9.70 -4.22 -4.26
CA PHE A 7 11.08 -4.10 -3.81
C PHE A 7 11.23 -3.79 -2.30
N ASN A 8 10.21 -3.18 -1.68
CA ASN A 8 10.25 -2.77 -0.27
C ASN A 8 9.33 -3.63 0.62
N ALA A 9 8.72 -4.67 0.06
CA ALA A 9 7.93 -5.63 0.82
C ALA A 9 8.84 -6.50 1.68
N ASP A 10 8.30 -6.98 2.79
CA ASP A 10 8.99 -8.00 3.57
C ASP A 10 9.00 -9.36 2.84
N GLU A 11 9.63 -10.35 3.48
CA GLU A 11 9.73 -11.73 3.00
C GLU A 11 8.39 -12.43 2.75
N ASN A 12 7.27 -11.91 3.27
CA ASN A 12 5.92 -12.41 3.05
C ASN A 12 5.14 -11.58 2.01
N GLY A 13 5.78 -10.61 1.34
CA GLY A 13 5.12 -9.68 0.43
C GLY A 13 4.24 -8.64 1.14
N TYR A 14 4.43 -8.48 2.46
CA TYR A 14 3.68 -7.53 3.26
C TYR A 14 4.40 -6.18 3.34
N TYR A 15 3.59 -5.13 3.32
CA TYR A 15 4.07 -3.76 3.32
C TYR A 15 3.25 -2.90 4.28
N GLU A 16 3.86 -2.54 5.41
CA GLU A 16 3.19 -1.86 6.52
C GLU A 16 3.53 -0.36 6.59
N ARG A 17 2.84 0.44 5.78
CA ARG A 17 2.94 1.91 5.79
C ARG A 17 1.59 2.55 5.51
N THR A 18 1.35 3.73 6.08
CA THR A 18 0.16 4.50 5.71
C THR A 18 0.33 5.12 4.33
N ILE A 19 -0.78 5.48 3.67
CA ILE A 19 -0.75 6.26 2.43
C ILE A 19 0.03 7.58 2.58
N SER A 20 0.01 8.17 3.77
CA SER A 20 0.78 9.39 4.07
C SER A 20 2.28 9.13 4.05
N ASP A 21 2.71 8.00 4.58
CA ASP A 21 4.12 7.62 4.63
C ASP A 21 4.61 7.27 3.22
N LEU A 22 3.83 6.48 2.47
CA LEU A 22 4.08 6.21 1.05
C LEU A 22 4.18 7.49 0.22
N ALA A 23 3.28 8.45 0.42
CA ALA A 23 3.33 9.74 -0.27
C ALA A 23 4.61 10.51 0.04
N ARG A 24 5.08 10.46 1.29
CA ARG A 24 6.32 11.10 1.73
C ARG A 24 7.55 10.42 1.13
N GLU A 25 7.62 9.09 1.20
CA GLU A 25 8.74 8.29 0.69
C GLU A 25 8.88 8.43 -0.85
N LEU A 26 7.76 8.39 -1.56
CA LEU A 26 7.71 8.52 -3.02
C LEU A 26 7.75 9.97 -3.51
N LYS A 27 7.70 10.96 -2.59
CA LYS A 27 7.62 12.40 -2.91
C LYS A 27 6.47 12.74 -3.88
N ILE A 28 5.33 12.07 -3.74
CA ILE A 28 4.13 12.30 -4.55
C ILE A 28 2.92 12.63 -3.66
N GLN A 29 1.87 13.15 -4.26
CA GLN A 29 0.66 13.49 -3.52
C GLN A 29 -0.10 12.23 -3.05
N ARG A 30 -0.68 12.28 -1.84
CA ARG A 30 -1.48 11.18 -1.26
C ARG A 30 -2.59 10.70 -2.19
N ARG A 31 -3.23 11.59 -2.95
CA ARG A 31 -4.27 11.23 -3.94
C ARG A 31 -3.73 10.34 -5.06
N CYS A 32 -2.47 10.54 -5.48
CA CYS A 32 -1.83 9.74 -6.51
C CYS A 32 -1.49 8.34 -5.97
N VAL A 33 -1.02 8.27 -4.72
CA VAL A 33 -0.80 6.99 -4.02
C VAL A 33 -2.11 6.21 -3.90
N GLN A 34 -3.17 6.85 -3.40
CA GLN A 34 -4.49 6.24 -3.26
C GLN A 34 -4.99 5.71 -4.62
N ARG A 35 -4.97 6.54 -5.67
CA ARG A 35 -5.42 6.13 -7.00
C ARG A 35 -4.61 4.94 -7.55
N SER A 36 -3.30 4.93 -7.32
CA SER A 36 -2.45 3.81 -7.72
C SER A 36 -2.80 2.54 -6.96
N LEU A 37 -2.97 2.62 -5.64
CA LEU A 37 -3.37 1.47 -4.83
C LEU A 37 -4.76 0.95 -5.20
N ASP A 38 -5.71 1.82 -5.51
CA ASP A 38 -7.04 1.44 -5.97
C ASP A 38 -6.99 0.72 -7.32
N GLN A 39 -6.10 1.15 -8.23
CA GLN A 39 -5.85 0.45 -9.50
C GLN A 39 -5.24 -0.94 -9.27
N LEU A 40 -4.24 -1.06 -8.41
CA LEU A 40 -3.63 -2.35 -8.05
C LEU A 40 -4.65 -3.29 -7.38
N LEU A 41 -5.55 -2.73 -6.55
CA LEU A 41 -6.64 -3.49 -5.93
C LEU A 41 -7.62 -4.00 -6.99
N TYR A 42 -7.99 -3.16 -7.97
CA TYR A 42 -8.87 -3.53 -9.08
C TYR A 42 -8.30 -4.72 -9.88
N TYR A 43 -6.99 -4.72 -10.16
CA TYR A 43 -6.31 -5.81 -10.84
C TYR A 43 -5.95 -7.00 -9.93
N LYS A 44 -6.39 -6.98 -8.66
CA LYS A 44 -6.10 -7.99 -7.63
C LYS A 44 -4.60 -8.20 -7.37
N GLU A 45 -3.77 -7.21 -7.67
CA GLU A 45 -2.32 -7.26 -7.47
C GLU A 45 -1.94 -7.01 -6.01
N VAL A 46 -2.78 -6.28 -5.29
CA VAL A 46 -2.66 -6.08 -3.85
C VAL A 46 -3.98 -6.43 -3.15
N LYS A 47 -3.89 -6.83 -1.89
CA LYS A 47 -4.96 -6.69 -0.91
C LYS A 47 -4.55 -5.58 0.02
N TYR A 48 -5.48 -4.76 0.48
CA TYR A 48 -5.16 -3.91 1.62
C TYR A 48 -6.32 -3.81 2.59
N ASN A 49 -6.02 -3.89 3.88
CA ASN A 49 -7.00 -3.74 4.94
C ASN A 49 -7.02 -2.29 5.40
N GLN A 50 -8.21 -1.69 5.39
CA GLN A 50 -8.43 -0.38 5.97
C GLN A 50 -8.76 -0.55 7.45
N HIS A 51 -7.79 -0.30 8.31
CA HIS A 51 -8.03 -0.25 9.74
C HIS A 51 -8.47 1.16 10.12
N ARG A 52 -9.59 1.25 10.86
CA ARG A 52 -9.97 2.47 11.56
C ARG A 52 -9.36 2.42 12.94
N SER A 53 -8.27 3.16 13.16
CA SER A 53 -7.73 3.31 14.50
C SER A 53 -8.32 4.57 15.15
N ASN A 54 -8.79 4.42 16.38
CA ASN A 54 -9.19 5.54 17.24
C ASN A 54 -8.01 5.95 18.12
N ARG A 55 -6.88 6.29 17.50
CA ARG A 55 -5.75 6.87 18.22
C ARG A 55 -6.01 8.36 18.40
N SER A 56 -6.06 8.82 19.66
CA SER A 56 -6.23 10.24 20.01
C SER A 56 -7.58 10.87 19.63
N GLY A 57 -8.65 10.08 19.51
CA GLY A 57 -9.99 10.58 19.16
C GLY A 57 -10.17 11.00 17.69
N ARG A 58 -9.16 10.77 16.84
CA ARG A 58 -9.20 11.03 15.40
C ARG A 58 -9.23 9.70 14.65
N LEU A 59 -10.22 9.52 13.79
CA LEU A 59 -10.34 8.32 12.96
C LEU A 59 -9.19 8.29 11.95
N LEU A 60 -8.13 7.54 12.23
CA LEU A 60 -7.01 7.37 11.31
C LEU A 60 -7.27 6.11 10.47
N ARG A 61 -7.21 6.29 9.14
CA ARG A 61 -7.23 5.17 8.18
C ARG A 61 -5.80 4.65 8.06
N ARG A 62 -5.49 3.54 8.73
CA ARG A 62 -4.23 2.80 8.54
C ARG A 62 -4.47 1.78 7.43
N PHE A 63 -3.50 1.65 6.55
CA PHE A 63 -3.55 0.74 5.40
C PHE A 63 -2.48 -0.31 5.62
N GLU A 64 -2.88 -1.57 5.61
CA GLU A 64 -1.97 -2.70 5.57
C GLU A 64 -2.01 -3.25 4.16
N ILE A 65 -0.91 -3.18 3.41
CA ILE A 65 -0.89 -3.57 2.00
C ILE A 65 -0.16 -4.90 1.88
N LEU A 66 -0.84 -5.91 1.36
CA LEU A 66 -0.29 -7.21 1.04
C LEU A 66 -0.19 -7.34 -0.48
N LEU A 67 1.02 -7.47 -1.01
CA LEU A 67 1.22 -7.85 -2.40
C LEU A 67 0.85 -9.31 -2.57
N ARG A 68 0.16 -9.63 -3.67
CA ARG A 68 -0.03 -11.03 -4.01
C ARG A 68 1.26 -11.59 -4.64
N PRO A 69 1.60 -12.87 -4.42
CA PRO A 69 2.79 -13.49 -5.00
C PRO A 69 2.88 -13.31 -6.52
N GLU A 70 1.74 -13.37 -7.23
CA GLU A 70 1.71 -13.19 -8.68
C GLU A 70 2.08 -11.76 -9.11
N ALA A 71 1.80 -10.77 -8.27
CA ALA A 71 2.16 -9.38 -8.53
C ALA A 71 3.63 -9.10 -8.22
N VAL A 72 4.19 -9.78 -7.22
CA VAL A 72 5.64 -9.77 -6.94
C VAL A 72 6.40 -10.42 -8.11
N ALA A 73 5.95 -11.57 -8.59
CA ALA A 73 6.57 -12.26 -9.72
C ALA A 73 6.50 -11.48 -11.04
N LYS A 74 5.46 -10.67 -11.27
CA LYS A 74 5.36 -9.76 -12.42
C LYS A 74 6.27 -8.52 -12.31
N ALA A 75 6.67 -8.17 -11.09
CA ALA A 75 7.50 -7.01 -10.81
C ALA A 75 9.00 -7.35 -10.79
N ALA A 76 9.36 -8.62 -10.57
CA ALA A 76 10.72 -9.13 -10.72
C ALA A 76 11.11 -9.24 -12.21
#